data_AF-A0A0I9UZ84-F1
#
_entry.id   AF-A0A0I9UZ84-F1
#
_cell.length_a   1.000
_cell.length_b   1.000
_cell.length_c   1.000
_cell.angle_alpha   90.00
_cell.angle_beta   90.00
_cell.angle_gamma   90.00
#
_symmetry.space_group_name_H-M   'P 1'
#
loop_
_entity.id
_entity.type
_entity.pdbx_description
1 polymer ?
#
loop_
_entity_poly.entity_id
_entity_poly.type
_entity_poly.pdbx_seq_one_letter_code
_entity_poly.pdbx_strand_id
1 'polypeptide(L)'
;MEALVGLKDVRVLAYRRVGPDVELVIEQTAVQRLCPTCGGRGQIKERPTVRYVDLPVYGQPMRLAWRKHRFICRRQDCPGASWTCADHRIAAKNCLLTTRCAKWATMQVGTGRAVFRCRA
;
A
#
# COMPACT_ATOMS: atom_id res chain seq x y z
N MET A 1 19.83 1.46 4.27
CA MET A 1 18.63 1.19 3.44
C MET A 1 17.84 0.12 4.17
N GLU A 2 16.71 0.46 4.80
CA GLU A 2 15.87 -0.53 5.49
C GLU A 2 14.84 -1.08 4.50
N ALA A 3 15.00 -2.34 4.11
CA ALA A 3 14.05 -3.06 3.28
C ALA A 3 13.04 -3.82 4.17
N LEU A 4 11.75 -3.78 3.82
CA LEU A 4 10.74 -4.57 4.49
C LEU A 4 10.63 -5.94 3.81
N VAL A 5 10.84 -7.02 4.58
CA VAL A 5 10.75 -8.40 4.05
C VAL A 5 9.42 -8.60 3.32
N GLY A 6 9.50 -9.08 2.08
CA GLY A 6 8.33 -9.35 1.23
C GLY A 6 7.82 -8.15 0.40
N LEU A 7 8.37 -6.94 0.57
CA LEU A 7 8.09 -5.79 -0.30
C LEU A 7 9.40 -5.22 -0.86
N LYS A 8 9.52 -5.18 -2.19
CA LYS A 8 10.67 -4.57 -2.88
C LYS A 8 10.42 -3.07 -3.06
N ASP A 9 11.51 -2.32 -3.25
CA ASP A 9 11.48 -0.89 -3.62
C ASP A 9 10.72 0.00 -2.62
N VAL A 10 10.77 -0.37 -1.34
CA VAL A 10 10.17 0.38 -0.24
C VAL A 10 11.20 0.64 0.84
N ARG A 11 11.11 1.81 1.47
CA ARG A 11 11.83 2.16 2.68
C ARG A 11 10.86 2.31 3.84
N VAL A 12 11.30 1.89 5.02
CA VAL A 12 10.62 2.22 6.27
C VAL A 12 10.94 3.67 6.63
N LEU A 13 9.90 4.43 7.00
CA LEU A 13 10.01 5.81 7.47
C LEU A 13 9.83 5.92 8.97
N ALA A 14 8.95 5.09 9.55
CA ALA A 14 8.70 5.08 10.98
C ALA A 14 8.12 3.73 11.40
N TYR A 15 8.42 3.35 12.63
CA TYR A 15 7.75 2.28 13.37
C TYR A 15 7.09 2.90 14.59
N ARG A 16 5.80 2.69 14.77
CA ARG A 16 5.01 3.24 15.88
C ARG A 16 4.25 2.11 16.56
N ARG A 17 4.25 2.15 17.89
CA ARG A 17 3.40 1.30 18.71
C ARG A 17 2.34 2.17 19.37
N VAL A 18 1.07 1.83 19.17
CA VAL A 18 -0.09 2.53 19.74
C VAL A 18 -0.92 1.51 20.51
N GLY A 19 -0.62 1.37 21.80
CA GLY A 19 -1.17 0.29 22.62
C GLY A 19 -0.77 -1.09 22.05
N PRO A 20 -1.73 -2.00 21.79
CA PRO A 20 -1.42 -3.27 21.17
C PRO A 20 -1.08 -3.11 19.67
N ASP A 21 -1.61 -2.11 18.99
CA ASP A 21 -1.44 -1.97 17.55
C ASP A 21 -0.03 -1.51 17.17
N VAL A 22 0.51 -2.07 16.08
CA VAL A 22 1.75 -1.61 15.46
C VAL A 22 1.41 -0.94 14.13
N GLU A 23 1.89 0.29 13.92
CA GLU A 23 1.83 1.00 12.64
C GLU A 23 3.24 1.14 12.05
N LEU A 24 3.45 0.56 10.87
CA LEU A 24 4.66 0.73 10.08
C LEU A 24 4.40 1.73 8.96
N VAL A 25 5.15 2.82 8.93
CA VAL A 25 5.05 3.83 7.87
C VAL A 25 6.09 3.53 6.81
N ILE A 26 5.67 3.37 5.56
CA ILE A 26 6.55 3.10 4.42
C ILE A 26 6.39 4.11 3.31
N GLU A 27 7.41 4.21 2.47
CA GLU A 27 7.38 4.97 1.22
C GLU A 27 8.12 4.19 0.13
N GLN A 28 7.65 4.28 -1.11
CA GLN A 28 8.36 3.67 -2.24
C GLN A 28 9.62 4.46 -2.58
N THR A 29 10.72 3.75 -2.81
CA THR A 29 12.00 4.33 -3.25
C THR A 29 12.03 4.52 -4.77
N ALA A 30 11.36 3.65 -5.53
CA ALA A 30 11.20 3.75 -6.97
C ALA A 30 9.72 3.97 -7.33
N VAL A 31 9.43 5.06 -8.03
CA VAL A 31 8.06 5.42 -8.44
C VAL A 31 8.03 5.89 -9.90
N GLN A 32 7.00 5.48 -10.64
CA GLN A 32 6.76 5.96 -11.99
C GLN A 32 6.27 7.41 -11.95
N ARG A 33 7.11 8.32 -12.45
CA ARG A 33 6.83 9.76 -12.49
C ARG A 33 6.33 10.24 -13.84
N LEU A 34 6.16 9.36 -14.82
CA LEU A 34 5.70 9.76 -16.15
C LEU A 34 4.21 10.00 -16.13
N CYS A 35 3.78 11.10 -16.72
CA CYS A 35 2.38 11.43 -16.88
C CYS A 35 1.71 10.35 -17.74
N PRO A 36 0.60 9.75 -17.27
CA PRO A 36 -0.08 8.69 -18.03
C PRO A 36 -0.70 9.19 -19.34
N THR A 37 -0.89 10.51 -19.49
CA THR A 37 -1.50 11.11 -20.68
C THR A 37 -0.47 11.48 -21.74
N CYS A 38 0.62 12.16 -21.37
CA CYS A 38 1.58 12.71 -22.35
C CYS A 38 3.02 12.17 -22.22
N GLY A 39 3.28 11.28 -21.25
CA GLY A 39 4.62 10.74 -20.99
C GLY A 39 5.61 11.73 -20.36
N GLY A 40 5.26 13.01 -20.21
CA GLY A 40 6.11 14.02 -19.58
C GLY A 40 6.42 13.72 -18.10
N ARG A 41 7.52 14.27 -17.57
CA ARG A 41 7.88 14.08 -16.16
C ARG A 41 6.93 14.87 -15.24
N GLY A 42 6.27 14.15 -14.33
CA GLY A 42 5.43 14.70 -13.29
C GLY A 42 6.24 15.25 -12.11
N GLN A 43 5.71 16.30 -11.50
CA GLN A 43 6.23 16.87 -10.24
C GLN A 43 5.43 16.33 -9.06
N ILE A 44 6.07 16.15 -7.90
CA ILE A 44 5.36 15.75 -6.69
C ILE A 44 4.42 16.89 -6.29
N LYS A 45 3.11 16.61 -6.31
CA LYS A 45 2.07 17.51 -5.82
C LYS A 45 1.93 17.36 -4.30
N GLU A 46 1.74 16.12 -3.85
CA GLU A 46 1.40 15.79 -2.46
C GLU A 46 1.97 14.42 -2.08
N ARG A 47 2.00 14.13 -0.78
CA ARG A 47 2.35 12.81 -0.23
C ARG A 47 1.25 12.25 0.66
N PRO A 48 0.11 11.82 0.09
CA PRO A 48 -1.00 11.30 0.89
C PRO A 48 -0.60 9.99 1.57
N THR A 49 -1.02 9.80 2.82
CA THR A 49 -0.80 8.55 3.56
C THR A 49 -2.09 7.73 3.59
N VAL A 50 -2.02 6.48 3.13
CA VAL A 50 -3.14 5.54 3.13
C VAL A 50 -2.80 4.37 4.05
N ARG A 51 -3.74 3.99 4.91
CA ARG A 51 -3.56 2.91 5.90
C ARG A 51 -4.18 1.61 5.41
N TYR A 52 -3.49 0.52 5.65
CA TYR A 52 -3.89 -0.84 5.32
C TYR A 52 -3.77 -1.75 6.54
N VAL A 53 -4.62 -2.76 6.62
CA VAL A 53 -4.41 -3.92 7.50
C VAL A 53 -3.36 -4.80 6.86
N ASP A 54 -2.38 -5.24 7.66
CA ASP A 54 -1.25 -6.03 7.20
C ASP A 54 -1.14 -7.37 7.96
N LEU A 55 -0.15 -8.20 7.63
CA LEU A 55 0.05 -9.46 8.34
C LEU A 55 0.33 -9.22 9.83
N PRO A 56 -0.28 -10.01 10.72
CA PRO A 56 0.04 -9.94 12.13
C PRO A 56 1.49 -10.38 12.38
N VAL A 57 2.17 -9.69 13.30
CA VAL A 57 3.52 -10.04 13.75
C VAL A 57 3.40 -10.59 15.17
N TYR A 58 3.75 -11.87 15.36
CA TYR A 58 3.57 -12.60 16.62
C TYR A 58 2.14 -12.54 17.18
N GLY A 59 1.14 -12.63 16.29
CA GLY A 59 -0.28 -12.56 16.66
C GLY A 59 -0.80 -11.13 16.89
N GLN A 60 0.06 -10.12 16.82
CA GLN A 60 -0.35 -8.73 17.04
C GLN A 60 -0.91 -8.10 15.75
N PRO A 61 -2.06 -7.41 15.82
CA PRO A 61 -2.58 -6.65 14.69
C PRO A 61 -1.57 -5.60 14.22
N MET A 62 -1.33 -5.58 12.90
CA MET A 62 -0.39 -4.66 12.27
C MET A 62 -1.09 -3.83 11.20
N ARG A 63 -0.78 -2.54 11.16
CA ARG A 63 -1.19 -1.61 10.12
C ARG A 63 0.02 -1.16 9.32
N LEU A 64 -0.13 -1.11 8.00
CA LEU A 64 0.84 -0.52 7.09
C LEU A 64 0.32 0.83 6.62
N ALA A 65 0.98 1.91 7.04
CA ALA A 65 0.71 3.26 6.57
C ALA A 65 1.63 3.58 5.38
N TRP A 66 1.07 3.56 4.18
CA TRP A 66 1.81 3.86 2.97
C TRP A 66 1.73 5.35 2.64
N ARG A 67 2.85 6.05 2.81
CA ARG A 67 3.03 7.41 2.31
C ARG A 67 3.27 7.35 0.80
N LYS A 68 2.21 7.60 0.04
CA LYS A 68 2.21 7.56 -1.42
C LYS A 68 2.77 8.85 -2.00
N HIS A 69 3.12 8.79 -3.27
CA HIS A 69 3.45 9.97 -4.06
C HIS A 69 2.26 10.31 -4.97
N ARG A 70 1.73 11.53 -4.82
CA ARG A 70 0.81 12.11 -5.78
C ARG A 70 1.57 13.10 -6.66
N PHE A 71 1.50 12.90 -7.96
CA PHE A 71 2.16 13.72 -8.97
C PHE A 71 1.15 14.59 -9.70
N ILE A 72 1.64 15.63 -10.35
CA ILE A 72 0.89 16.49 -11.28
C ILE A 72 1.72 16.75 -12.53
N CYS A 73 1.07 16.76 -13.69
CA CYS A 73 1.69 17.23 -14.93
C CYS A 73 1.62 18.75 -14.97
N ARG A 74 2.74 19.42 -15.29
CA ARG A 74 2.79 20.88 -15.42
C ARG A 74 3.01 21.34 -16.87
N ARG A 75 2.88 20.42 -17.83
CA ARG A 75 2.97 20.75 -19.26
C ARG A 75 1.68 21.47 -19.67
N GLN A 76 1.81 22.64 -20.27
CA GLN A 76 0.68 23.52 -20.61
C GLN A 76 -0.33 22.84 -21.56
N ASP A 77 0.16 22.11 -22.56
CA ASP A 77 -0.69 21.45 -23.57
C ASP A 77 -1.21 20.07 -23.14
N CYS A 78 -0.95 19.66 -21.90
CA CYS A 78 -1.37 18.35 -21.42
C CYS A 78 -2.70 18.47 -20.65
N PRO A 79 -3.78 17.81 -21.09
CA PRO A 79 -5.01 17.73 -20.30
C PRO A 79 -4.86 16.81 -19.06
N GLY A 80 -3.71 16.16 -18.91
CA GLY A 80 -3.42 15.22 -17.82
C GLY A 80 -3.41 15.90 -16.46
N ALA A 81 -4.23 15.36 -15.55
CA ALA A 81 -4.38 15.84 -14.18
C ALA A 81 -3.32 15.26 -13.22
N SER A 82 -3.59 15.34 -11.91
CA SER A 82 -2.77 14.66 -10.91
C SER A 82 -3.06 13.16 -10.85
N TRP A 83 -2.03 12.35 -10.66
CA TRP A 83 -2.15 10.90 -10.44
C TRP A 83 -1.42 10.50 -9.16
N THR A 84 -1.84 9.40 -8.54
CA THR A 84 -1.16 8.84 -7.35
C THR A 84 -0.52 7.52 -7.73
N CYS A 85 0.73 7.29 -7.31
CA CYS A 85 1.39 6.03 -7.56
C CYS A 85 0.62 4.86 -6.93
N ALA A 86 0.50 3.79 -7.71
CA ALA A 86 -0.07 2.53 -7.31
C ALA A 86 0.98 1.42 -7.50
N ASP A 87 0.90 0.41 -6.65
CA ASP A 87 1.75 -0.78 -6.69
C ASP A 87 0.95 -1.92 -6.08
N HIS A 88 0.45 -2.78 -6.95
CA HIS A 88 -0.39 -3.93 -6.57
C HIS A 88 0.38 -4.97 -5.75
N ARG A 89 1.72 -4.90 -5.68
CA ARG A 89 2.52 -5.74 -4.77
C ARG A 89 2.32 -5.31 -3.31
N ILE A 90 2.07 -4.02 -3.06
CA ILE A 90 1.82 -3.47 -1.73
C ILE A 90 0.34 -3.60 -1.36
N ALA A 91 -0.55 -3.03 -2.19
CA ALA A 91 -1.99 -3.11 -2.00
C ALA A 91 -2.74 -2.91 -3.32
N ALA A 92 -3.82 -3.67 -3.51
CA ALA A 92 -4.73 -3.47 -4.64
C ALA A 92 -5.56 -2.18 -4.49
N LYS A 93 -6.09 -1.70 -5.62
CA LYS A 93 -6.90 -0.47 -5.65
C LYS A 93 -8.17 -0.66 -4.81
N ASN A 94 -8.50 0.34 -3.99
CA ASN A 94 -9.69 0.36 -3.11
C ASN A 94 -9.78 -0.81 -2.11
N CYS A 95 -8.66 -1.46 -1.78
CA CYS A 95 -8.61 -2.50 -0.76
C CYS A 95 -8.22 -1.94 0.61
N LEU A 96 -8.72 -2.60 1.67
CA LEU A 96 -8.32 -2.33 3.06
C LEU A 96 -7.09 -3.14 3.48
N LEU A 97 -6.84 -4.27 2.83
CA LEU A 97 -5.75 -5.19 3.13
C LEU A 97 -4.54 -4.90 2.24
N THR A 98 -3.33 -5.12 2.76
CA THR A 98 -2.15 -5.29 1.90
C THR A 98 -2.31 -6.54 1.05
N THR A 99 -1.69 -6.58 -0.13
CA THR A 99 -1.78 -7.73 -1.04
C THR A 99 -1.27 -9.01 -0.40
N ARG A 100 -0.21 -8.90 0.41
CA ARG A 100 0.33 -10.03 1.16
C ARG A 100 -0.60 -10.50 2.29
N CYS A 101 -1.27 -9.59 2.99
CA CYS A 101 -2.25 -9.94 4.01
C CYS A 101 -3.48 -10.62 3.38
N ALA A 102 -3.97 -10.10 2.25
CA ALA A 102 -5.06 -10.73 1.51
C ALA A 102 -4.71 -12.16 1.09
N LYS A 103 -3.52 -12.39 0.52
CA LYS A 103 -3.03 -13.74 0.17
C LYS A 103 -2.97 -14.65 1.38
N TRP A 104 -2.42 -14.17 2.50
CA TRP A 104 -2.35 -14.95 3.73
C TRP A 104 -3.74 -15.33 4.25
N ALA A 105 -4.67 -14.38 4.30
CA ALA A 105 -6.05 -14.61 4.74
C ALA A 105 -6.76 -15.64 3.85
N THR A 106 -6.59 -15.55 2.53
CA THR A 106 -7.11 -16.53 1.58
C THR A 106 -6.53 -17.93 1.83
N MET A 107 -5.24 -18.03 2.14
CA MET A 107 -4.63 -19.32 2.49
C MET A 107 -5.23 -19.89 3.78
N GLN A 108 -5.42 -19.08 4.84
CA GLN A 108 -5.98 -19.57 6.10
C GLN A 108 -7.39 -20.17 5.93
N VAL A 109 -8.25 -19.52 5.13
CA VAL A 109 -9.60 -20.03 4.86
C VAL A 109 -9.60 -21.19 3.85
N GLY A 110 -8.68 -21.18 2.89
CA GLY A 110 -8.57 -22.20 1.85
C GLY A 110 -8.00 -23.53 2.34
N THR A 111 -7.16 -23.51 3.38
CA THR A 111 -6.57 -24.72 3.98
C THR A 111 -7.42 -25.32 5.11
N GLY A 112 -8.50 -24.68 5.56
CA GLY A 112 -9.23 -25.07 6.76
C GLY A 112 -10.73 -24.79 6.72
N ARG A 113 -11.50 -25.80 6.27
CA ARG A 113 -12.96 -26.03 6.41
C ARG A 113 -13.90 -24.93 5.88
N ALA A 114 -14.89 -25.37 5.10
CA ALA A 114 -16.05 -24.56 4.72
C ALA A 114 -16.68 -23.91 5.97
N VAL A 115 -16.60 -22.59 6.07
CA VAL A 115 -17.29 -21.82 7.11
C VAL A 115 -18.72 -21.59 6.65
N PHE A 116 -19.53 -22.65 6.65
CA PHE A 116 -20.98 -22.51 6.54
C PHE A 116 -21.58 -22.80 7.90
N ARG A 117 -21.93 -21.75 8.64
CA ARG A 117 -22.85 -21.86 9.77
C ARG A 117 -23.97 -20.86 9.58
N CYS A 118 -24.89 -21.19 8.69
CA CYS A 118 -26.22 -20.61 8.70
C CYS A 118 -26.97 -21.29 9.84
N ARG A 119 -27.14 -20.60 10.98
CA ARG A 119 -28.17 -20.96 11.96
C ARG A 119 -29.43 -20.23 11.52
N ALA A 120 -30.43 -20.99 11.08
CA ALA A 120 -31.83 -20.58 11.11
C ALA A 120 -32.34 -20.63 12.56
#